data_AF-A0AAV7VIP3-F1
#
_entry.id   AF-A0AAV7VIP3-F1
#
_cell.length_a   1.000
_cell.length_b   1.000
_cell.length_c   1.000
_cell.angle_alpha   90.00
_cell.angle_beta   90.00
_cell.angle_gamma   90.00
#
_symmetry.space_group_name_H-M   'P 1'
#
loop_
_entity.id
_entity.type
_entity.pdbx_description
1 polymer ?
#
loop_
_entity_poly.entity_id
_entity_poly.type
_entity_poly.pdbx_seq_one_letter_code
_entity_poly.pdbx_strand_id
1 'polypeptide(L)'
;MPNDKTAGKHSHQLLFSEAIAQPKIMAAQTAPQGYISPLVDSPPLEATDRILQEIASVGRRLEVMDLKITDLTLASSSIRADIAGFRETVTILDQRLSTVEDHVAAIPDQEEELRSLRVKLTDLENRSRGDNVRFFGIPEQKEGSDIKAFLSSLPTDHLCIEFSPPPEFQRVHRIGPRIKRLQINHVSCAMNKPVRLSLQPKRKDRYHWMDIKLEWRQTSRG
;
A
#
# COMPACT_ATOMS: atom_id res chain seq x y z
N MET A 1 -0.45 -34.17 7.24
CA MET A 1 0.19 -35.18 6.37
C MET A 1 1.39 -34.54 5.70
N PRO A 2 2.63 -34.95 6.01
CA PRO A 2 3.82 -34.56 5.26
C PRO A 2 4.22 -35.68 4.28
N ASN A 3 4.78 -35.33 3.13
CA ASN A 3 5.45 -36.29 2.25
C ASN A 3 6.86 -35.78 1.91
N ASP A 4 7.82 -36.52 2.46
CA ASP A 4 9.20 -36.68 2.01
C ASP A 4 9.27 -37.09 0.53
N LYS A 5 10.22 -36.54 -0.23
CA LYS A 5 11.08 -37.30 -1.16
C LYS A 5 12.45 -36.63 -1.34
N THR A 6 13.46 -37.47 -1.22
CA THR A 6 14.90 -37.27 -1.27
C THR A 6 15.49 -37.43 -2.68
N ALA A 7 16.80 -37.16 -2.78
CA ALA A 7 17.77 -37.44 -3.87
C ALA A 7 18.00 -36.30 -4.89
N GLY A 8 19.23 -35.92 -5.27
CA GLY A 8 20.52 -36.52 -5.01
C GLY A 8 21.69 -35.59 -5.36
N LYS A 9 22.82 -35.82 -4.69
CA LYS A 9 24.13 -35.22 -4.95
C LYS A 9 24.72 -35.83 -6.23
N HIS A 10 25.25 -35.00 -7.12
CA HIS A 10 26.28 -35.43 -8.07
C HIS A 10 27.45 -34.43 -8.05
N SER A 11 28.51 -34.83 -7.35
CA SER A 11 29.85 -34.30 -7.53
C SER A 11 30.44 -34.91 -8.79
N HIS A 12 30.88 -34.09 -9.73
CA HIS A 12 31.88 -34.47 -10.73
C HIS A 12 33.05 -33.48 -10.64
N GLN A 13 34.05 -33.87 -9.85
CA GLN A 13 35.44 -33.47 -10.04
C GLN A 13 35.92 -34.07 -11.36
N LEU A 14 36.39 -33.23 -12.28
CA LEU A 14 37.36 -33.63 -13.28
C LEU A 14 38.46 -32.56 -13.33
N LEU A 15 39.53 -32.84 -12.59
CA LEU A 15 40.83 -32.24 -12.76
C LEU A 15 41.42 -32.81 -14.06
N PHE A 16 41.59 -31.99 -15.08
CA PHE A 16 42.48 -32.29 -16.20
C PHE A 16 43.68 -31.36 -16.12
N SER A 17 44.73 -31.87 -15.47
CA SER A 17 46.11 -31.44 -15.67
C SER A 17 46.72 -32.40 -16.68
N GLU A 18 46.98 -31.95 -17.90
CA GLU A 18 47.77 -32.72 -18.86
C GLU A 18 49.00 -31.92 -19.27
N ALA A 19 50.14 -32.46 -18.85
CA ALA A 19 51.46 -31.92 -19.07
C ALA A 19 51.83 -32.05 -20.56
N ILE A 20 52.33 -30.95 -21.13
CA ILE A 20 52.89 -30.93 -22.48
C ILE A 20 54.23 -31.69 -22.43
N ALA A 21 54.22 -32.96 -22.85
CA ALA A 21 55.44 -33.72 -23.09
C ALA A 21 56.06 -33.26 -24.42
N GLN A 22 57.26 -32.68 -24.36
CA GLN A 22 58.08 -32.41 -25.54
C GLN A 22 58.56 -33.74 -26.16
N PRO A 23 58.56 -33.93 -27.49
CA PRO A 23 59.16 -35.11 -28.09
C PRO A 23 60.69 -35.01 -28.06
N LYS A 24 61.30 -36.06 -27.49
CA LYS A 24 62.75 -36.32 -27.42
C LYS A 24 63.28 -36.66 -28.82
N ILE A 25 64.07 -35.77 -29.41
CA ILE A 25 64.77 -36.03 -30.68
C ILE A 25 65.88 -37.06 -30.41
N MET A 26 65.70 -38.29 -30.88
CA MET A 26 66.78 -39.27 -30.96
C MET A 26 67.43 -39.20 -32.34
N ALA A 27 68.72 -38.86 -32.36
CA ALA A 27 69.56 -38.95 -33.53
C ALA A 27 69.78 -40.41 -33.91
N ALA A 28 69.43 -40.77 -35.15
CA ALA A 28 69.88 -41.99 -35.80
C ALA A 28 70.57 -41.61 -37.11
N GLN A 29 71.90 -41.69 -37.12
CA GLN A 29 72.71 -41.67 -38.33
C GLN A 29 72.67 -43.07 -38.96
N THR A 30 72.17 -43.19 -40.19
CA THR A 30 72.65 -44.21 -41.13
C THR A 30 72.36 -43.77 -42.57
N ALA A 31 73.40 -43.47 -43.32
CA ALA A 31 73.48 -43.68 -44.78
C ALA A 31 74.45 -44.87 -44.99
N PRO A 32 74.49 -45.57 -46.14
CA PRO A 32 73.96 -45.19 -47.45
C PRO A 32 73.24 -46.34 -48.21
N GLN A 33 72.57 -46.03 -49.32
CA GLN A 33 72.79 -46.65 -50.64
C GLN A 33 71.66 -46.27 -51.60
N GLY A 34 72.07 -45.86 -52.81
CA GLY A 34 71.18 -45.35 -53.84
C GLY A 34 70.18 -46.39 -54.32
N TYR A 35 68.90 -46.06 -54.13
CA TYR A 35 67.84 -46.51 -55.00
C TYR A 35 67.45 -45.31 -55.86
N ILE A 36 67.72 -45.42 -57.17
CA ILE A 36 67.17 -44.52 -58.18
C ILE A 36 65.68 -44.85 -58.24
N SER A 37 64.85 -44.02 -57.61
CA SER A 37 63.41 -44.04 -57.85
C SER A 37 63.15 -43.59 -59.30
N PRO A 38 62.26 -44.26 -60.04
CA PRO A 38 61.83 -43.74 -61.33
C PRO A 38 61.11 -42.41 -61.10
N LEU A 39 61.45 -41.43 -61.93
CA LEU A 39 60.81 -40.13 -62.04
C LEU A 39 59.31 -40.34 -62.24
N VAL A 40 58.55 -40.25 -61.15
CA VAL A 40 57.09 -40.15 -61.20
C VAL A 40 56.83 -38.71 -61.63
N ASP A 41 56.20 -38.55 -62.80
CA ASP A 41 55.87 -37.26 -63.39
C ASP A 41 55.31 -36.31 -62.33
N SER A 42 56.07 -35.24 -62.05
CA SER A 42 55.59 -34.13 -61.24
C SER A 42 54.28 -33.63 -61.85
N PRO A 43 53.22 -33.41 -61.04
CA PRO A 43 51.97 -32.87 -61.56
C PRO A 43 52.23 -31.54 -62.29
N PRO A 44 51.45 -31.22 -63.34
CA PRO A 44 51.64 -29.99 -64.11
C PRO A 44 51.63 -28.78 -63.17
N LEU A 45 52.60 -27.87 -63.32
CA LEU A 45 52.74 -26.65 -62.50
C LEU A 45 51.41 -25.87 -62.37
N GLU A 46 50.56 -25.90 -63.40
CA GLU A 46 49.24 -25.25 -63.41
C GLU A 46 48.26 -25.86 -62.39
N ALA A 47 48.33 -27.17 -62.15
CA ALA A 47 47.47 -27.85 -61.18
C ALA A 47 47.85 -27.47 -59.74
N THR A 48 49.15 -27.34 -59.46
CA THR A 48 49.64 -26.89 -58.16
C THR A 48 49.30 -25.43 -57.89
N ASP A 49 49.40 -24.56 -58.88
CA ASP A 49 49.05 -23.14 -58.75
C ASP A 49 47.55 -22.92 -58.47
N ARG A 50 46.68 -23.71 -59.13
CA ARG A 50 45.24 -23.66 -58.89
C ARG A 50 44.87 -24.10 -57.46
N ILE A 51 45.54 -25.12 -56.93
CA ILE A 51 45.35 -25.57 -55.55
C ILE A 51 45.81 -24.50 -54.55
N LEU A 52 46.96 -23.86 -54.80
CA LEU A 52 47.47 -22.77 -53.96
C LEU A 52 46.49 -21.57 -53.93
N GLN A 53 45.88 -21.25 -55.07
CA GLN A 53 44.88 -20.18 -55.15
C GLN A 53 43.61 -20.48 -54.35
N GLU A 54 43.13 -21.73 -54.39
CA GLU A 54 41.99 -22.18 -53.58
C GLU A 54 42.32 -22.19 -52.08
N ILE A 55 43.52 -22.64 -51.69
CA ILE A 55 43.98 -22.58 -50.29
C ILE A 55 44.02 -21.13 -49.81
N ALA A 56 44.54 -20.21 -50.61
CA ALA A 56 44.54 -18.78 -50.27
C ALA A 56 43.12 -18.19 -50.18
N SER A 57 42.19 -18.65 -51.02
CA SER A 57 40.78 -18.29 -50.98
C SER A 57 40.09 -18.77 -49.70
N VAL A 58 40.33 -20.02 -49.31
CA VAL A 58 39.85 -20.60 -48.05
C VAL A 58 40.43 -19.87 -46.85
N GLY A 59 41.73 -19.52 -46.87
CA GLY A 59 42.38 -18.73 -45.82
C GLY A 59 41.69 -17.39 -45.59
N ARG A 60 41.41 -16.62 -46.65
CA ARG A 60 40.66 -15.36 -46.53
C ARG A 60 39.25 -15.55 -45.97
N ARG A 61 38.57 -16.64 -46.34
CA ARG A 61 37.23 -16.95 -45.81
C ARG A 61 37.29 -17.32 -44.32
N LEU A 62 38.33 -18.01 -43.88
CA LEU A 62 38.57 -18.31 -42.46
C LEU A 62 38.79 -17.04 -41.65
N GLU A 63 39.63 -16.11 -42.12
CA GLU A 63 39.83 -14.81 -41.46
C GLU A 63 38.52 -14.03 -41.29
N VAL A 64 37.68 -13.99 -42.34
CA VAL A 64 36.36 -13.35 -42.26
C VAL A 64 35.41 -14.06 -41.29
N MET A 65 35.47 -15.39 -41.22
CA MET A 65 34.68 -16.14 -40.24
C MET A 65 35.16 -15.89 -38.81
N ASP A 66 36.47 -15.80 -38.59
CA ASP A 66 37.03 -15.47 -37.27
C ASP A 66 36.55 -14.10 -36.80
N LEU A 67 36.58 -13.09 -37.67
CA LEU A 67 36.01 -11.76 -37.36
C LEU A 67 34.53 -11.85 -36.96
N LYS A 68 33.70 -12.56 -37.75
CA LYS A 68 32.27 -12.74 -37.43
C LYS A 68 32.06 -13.50 -36.12
N ILE A 69 32.89 -14.49 -35.82
CA ILE A 69 32.83 -15.23 -34.55
C ILE A 69 33.18 -14.30 -33.39
N THR A 70 34.17 -13.41 -33.55
CA THR A 70 34.49 -12.42 -32.52
C THR A 70 33.33 -11.44 -32.31
N ASP A 71 32.69 -10.96 -33.39
CA ASP A 71 31.52 -10.07 -33.30
C ASP A 71 30.34 -10.76 -32.60
N LEU A 72 30.05 -12.02 -32.93
CA LEU A 72 29.01 -12.80 -32.27
C LEU A 72 29.32 -13.05 -30.79
N THR A 73 30.59 -13.22 -30.45
CA THR A 73 31.04 -13.40 -29.06
C THR A 73 30.83 -12.11 -28.25
N LEU A 74 31.11 -10.95 -28.86
CA LEU A 74 30.85 -9.63 -28.27
C LEU A 74 29.34 -9.35 -28.13
N ALA A 75 28.54 -9.64 -29.15
CA ALA A 75 27.09 -9.51 -29.07
C ALA A 75 26.50 -10.41 -27.96
N SER A 76 27.00 -11.64 -27.86
CA SER A 76 26.59 -12.60 -26.82
C SER A 76 27.00 -12.14 -25.42
N SER A 77 28.17 -11.49 -25.26
CA SER A 77 28.56 -10.93 -23.96
C SER A 77 27.69 -9.74 -23.57
N SER A 78 27.34 -8.87 -24.52
CA SER A 78 26.41 -7.76 -24.31
C SER A 78 25.03 -8.25 -23.85
N ILE A 79 24.45 -9.22 -24.56
CA ILE A 79 23.13 -9.78 -24.20
C ILE A 79 23.17 -10.39 -22.79
N ARG A 80 24.27 -11.06 -22.41
CA ARG A 80 24.41 -11.58 -21.04
C ARG A 80 24.44 -10.47 -20.00
N ALA A 81 25.08 -9.35 -20.29
CA ALA A 81 25.09 -8.18 -19.40
C ALA A 81 23.68 -7.58 -19.27
N ASP A 82 22.95 -7.41 -20.37
CA ASP A 82 21.57 -6.90 -20.37
C ASP A 82 20.63 -7.82 -19.58
N ILE A 83 20.75 -9.14 -19.76
CA ILE A 83 19.98 -10.14 -18.99
C ILE A 83 20.29 -10.04 -17.49
N ALA A 84 21.55 -9.82 -17.12
CA ALA A 84 21.92 -9.62 -15.72
C ALA A 84 21.28 -8.35 -15.14
N GLY A 85 21.31 -7.25 -15.89
CA GLY A 85 20.63 -6.01 -15.51
C GLY A 85 19.13 -6.19 -15.38
N PHE A 86 18.48 -6.88 -16.32
CA PHE A 86 17.04 -7.15 -16.23
C PHE A 86 16.69 -8.00 -15.01
N ARG A 87 17.48 -9.03 -14.68
CA ARG A 87 17.26 -9.83 -13.46
C ARG A 87 17.32 -8.99 -12.20
N GLU A 88 18.26 -8.05 -12.11
CA GLU A 88 18.34 -7.13 -10.98
C GLU A 88 17.08 -6.25 -10.91
N THR A 89 16.66 -5.65 -12.02
CA THR A 89 15.44 -4.82 -12.05
C THR A 89 14.18 -5.60 -11.67
N VAL A 90 14.05 -6.85 -12.12
CA VAL A 90 12.93 -7.73 -11.74
C VAL A 90 12.96 -8.01 -10.25
N THR A 91 14.13 -8.28 -9.67
CA THR A 91 14.27 -8.52 -8.23
C THR A 91 13.84 -7.30 -7.40
N ILE A 92 14.21 -6.09 -7.84
CA ILE A 92 13.79 -4.84 -7.20
C ILE A 92 12.28 -4.63 -7.34
N LEU A 93 11.71 -4.93 -8.51
CA LEU A 93 10.28 -4.82 -8.74
C LEU A 93 9.49 -5.81 -7.88
N ASP A 94 9.95 -7.04 -7.73
CA ASP A 94 9.33 -8.05 -6.88
C ASP A 94 9.32 -7.60 -5.41
N GLN A 95 10.44 -7.04 -4.92
CA GLN A 95 10.50 -6.48 -3.57
C GLN A 95 9.52 -5.33 -3.38
N ARG A 96 9.47 -4.39 -4.34
CA ARG A 96 8.54 -3.26 -4.29
C ARG A 96 7.09 -3.72 -4.38
N LEU A 97 6.81 -4.72 -5.21
CA LEU A 97 5.47 -5.30 -5.34
C LEU A 97 5.04 -5.95 -4.02
N SER A 98 5.91 -6.75 -3.40
CA SER A 98 5.66 -7.34 -2.08
C SER A 98 5.33 -6.27 -1.03
N THR A 99 6.07 -5.17 -0.98
CA THR A 99 5.74 -4.07 -0.03
C THR A 99 4.39 -3.43 -0.32
N VAL A 100 4.04 -3.24 -1.59
CA VAL A 100 2.74 -2.68 -1.99
C VAL A 100 1.61 -3.64 -1.65
N GLU A 101 1.80 -4.94 -1.88
CA GLU A 101 0.84 -5.98 -1.53
C GLU A 101 0.58 -6.00 -0.02
N ASP A 102 1.62 -5.92 0.81
CA ASP A 102 1.49 -5.83 2.27
C ASP A 102 0.69 -4.58 2.69
N HIS A 103 0.98 -3.42 2.09
CA HIS A 103 0.23 -2.19 2.36
C HIS A 103 -1.24 -2.31 1.95
N VAL A 104 -1.52 -2.89 0.77
CA VAL A 104 -2.89 -3.10 0.29
C VAL A 104 -3.65 -4.08 1.18
N ALA A 105 -2.99 -5.14 1.66
CA ALA A 105 -3.57 -6.09 2.59
C ALA A 105 -3.94 -5.47 3.95
N ALA A 106 -3.26 -4.41 4.37
CA ALA A 106 -3.53 -3.70 5.62
C ALA A 106 -4.67 -2.66 5.53
N ILE A 107 -5.07 -2.24 4.32
CA ILE A 107 -6.13 -1.22 4.12
C ILE A 107 -7.47 -1.62 4.75
N PRO A 108 -7.98 -2.87 4.59
CA PRO A 108 -9.28 -3.26 5.15
C PRO A 108 -9.32 -3.13 6.69
N ASP A 109 -8.25 -3.50 7.37
CA ASP A 109 -8.15 -3.40 8.83
C ASP A 109 -8.17 -1.93 9.27
N GLN A 110 -7.41 -1.08 8.58
CA GLN A 110 -7.42 0.37 8.82
C GLN A 110 -8.80 1.00 8.56
N GLU A 111 -9.49 0.57 7.51
CA GLU A 111 -10.85 1.03 7.23
C GLU A 111 -11.83 0.64 8.33
N GLU A 112 -11.70 -0.57 8.87
CA GLU A 112 -12.56 -1.04 9.96
C GLU A 112 -12.29 -0.30 11.26
N GLU A 113 -11.02 -0.05 11.57
CA GLU A 113 -10.63 0.83 12.69
C GLU A 113 -11.24 2.23 12.54
N LEU A 114 -11.12 2.84 11.35
CA LEU A 114 -11.70 4.14 11.05
C LEU A 114 -13.23 4.14 11.16
N ARG A 115 -13.91 3.10 10.67
CA ARG A 115 -15.37 2.95 10.85
C ARG A 115 -15.73 2.88 12.32
N SER A 116 -15.01 2.05 13.09
CA SER A 116 -15.25 1.91 14.54
C SER A 116 -15.06 3.23 15.29
N LEU A 117 -14.03 4.00 14.94
CA LEU A 117 -13.74 5.30 15.53
C LEU A 117 -14.82 6.32 15.17
N ARG A 118 -15.29 6.33 13.92
CA ARG A 118 -16.41 7.21 13.49
C ARG A 118 -17.70 6.89 14.23
N VAL A 119 -18.02 5.61 14.44
CA VAL A 119 -19.19 5.21 15.22
C VAL A 119 -19.05 5.67 16.67
N LYS A 120 -17.90 5.46 17.31
CA LYS A 120 -17.62 5.92 18.68
C LYS A 120 -17.71 7.44 18.80
N LEU A 121 -17.15 8.18 17.84
CA LEU A 121 -17.21 9.64 17.82
C LEU A 121 -18.66 10.13 17.67
N THR A 122 -19.42 9.49 16.78
CA THR A 122 -20.83 9.81 16.57
C THR A 122 -21.66 9.53 17.83
N ASP A 123 -21.40 8.42 18.54
CA ASP A 123 -22.05 8.12 19.81
C ASP A 123 -21.68 9.15 20.89
N LEU A 124 -20.41 9.49 21.03
CA LEU A 124 -19.95 10.51 22.00
C LEU A 124 -20.55 11.88 21.71
N GLU A 125 -20.60 12.30 20.44
CA GLU A 125 -21.25 13.53 20.03
C GLU A 125 -22.76 13.48 20.30
N ASN A 126 -23.43 12.38 19.97
CA ASN A 126 -24.86 12.21 20.22
C ASN A 126 -25.18 12.19 21.71
N ARG A 127 -24.31 11.62 22.55
CA ARG A 127 -24.44 11.63 24.01
C ARG A 127 -24.21 13.04 24.57
N SER A 128 -23.16 13.73 24.12
CA SER A 128 -22.86 15.11 24.52
C SER A 128 -23.97 16.10 24.11
N ARG A 129 -24.47 16.00 22.87
CA ARG A 129 -25.62 16.77 22.39
C ARG A 129 -26.91 16.33 23.06
N GLY A 130 -26.99 15.05 23.39
CA GLY A 130 -28.14 14.42 24.00
C GLY A 130 -28.40 14.85 25.43
N ASP A 131 -27.40 15.33 26.15
CA ASP A 131 -27.67 15.82 27.51
C ASP A 131 -28.19 17.27 27.49
N ASN A 132 -28.09 17.98 26.36
CA ASN A 132 -28.46 19.39 26.23
C ASN A 132 -29.93 19.61 25.77
N VAL A 133 -30.70 20.34 26.56
CA VAL A 133 -32.06 20.83 26.25
C VAL A 133 -32.04 22.35 26.11
N ARG A 134 -32.82 22.90 25.17
CA ARG A 134 -32.93 24.35 24.94
C ARG A 134 -34.37 24.82 25.11
N PHE A 135 -34.57 25.79 25.99
CA PHE A 135 -35.83 26.52 26.13
C PHE A 135 -35.73 27.83 25.34
N PHE A 136 -36.72 28.13 24.49
CA PHE A 136 -36.79 29.41 23.78
C PHE A 136 -38.04 30.17 24.18
N GLY A 137 -37.95 31.50 24.12
CA GLY A 137 -39.07 32.40 24.35
C GLY A 137 -39.23 32.84 25.81
N ILE A 138 -38.40 32.38 26.73
CA ILE A 138 -38.57 32.73 28.14
C ILE A 138 -38.32 34.25 28.30
N PRO A 139 -39.30 35.02 28.81
CA PRO A 139 -39.18 36.46 28.97
C PRO A 139 -37.98 36.78 29.85
N GLU A 140 -37.12 37.70 29.42
CA GLU A 140 -36.08 38.23 30.26
C GLU A 140 -36.68 38.73 31.59
N GLN A 141 -36.09 38.33 32.72
CA GLN A 141 -36.49 38.67 34.12
C GLN A 141 -37.62 37.84 34.74
N LYS A 142 -38.39 37.05 33.98
CA LYS A 142 -39.42 36.14 34.55
C LYS A 142 -38.82 34.97 35.33
N GLU A 143 -37.59 34.60 34.99
CA GLU A 143 -36.81 33.53 35.63
C GLU A 143 -36.34 33.90 37.06
N GLY A 144 -36.35 35.18 37.43
CA GLY A 144 -35.81 35.64 38.72
C GLY A 144 -34.28 35.50 38.84
N SER A 145 -33.81 35.35 40.09
CA SER A 145 -32.38 35.19 40.42
C SER A 145 -31.84 33.78 40.13
N ASP A 146 -32.70 32.76 40.24
CA ASP A 146 -32.32 31.36 40.10
C ASP A 146 -33.04 30.67 38.93
N ILE A 147 -32.33 30.65 37.79
CA ILE A 147 -32.82 30.04 36.54
C ILE A 147 -33.00 28.52 36.71
N LYS A 148 -32.21 27.86 37.59
CA LYS A 148 -32.32 26.40 37.79
C LYS A 148 -33.65 26.06 38.46
N ALA A 149 -33.98 26.74 39.56
CA ALA A 149 -35.23 26.53 40.28
C ALA A 149 -36.45 26.79 39.39
N PHE A 150 -36.43 27.88 38.61
CA PHE A 150 -37.48 28.20 37.65
C PHE A 150 -37.65 27.10 36.59
N LEU A 151 -36.57 26.61 36.00
CA LEU A 151 -36.64 25.54 35.00
C LEU A 151 -37.02 24.18 35.58
N SER A 152 -36.78 23.94 36.88
CA SER A 152 -37.18 22.69 37.54
C SER A 152 -38.67 22.65 37.85
N SER A 153 -39.31 23.79 38.14
CA SER A 153 -40.75 23.86 38.39
C SER A 153 -41.58 23.94 37.11
N LEU A 154 -41.04 24.54 36.05
CA LEU A 154 -41.72 24.79 34.79
C LEU A 154 -42.44 23.55 34.19
N PRO A 155 -41.82 22.35 34.14
CA PRO A 155 -42.51 21.19 33.59
C PRO A 155 -43.66 20.67 34.47
N THR A 156 -43.49 20.73 35.80
CA THR A 156 -44.52 20.32 36.75
C THR A 156 -45.70 21.28 36.70
N ASP A 157 -45.41 22.58 36.71
CA ASP A 157 -46.40 23.66 36.79
C ASP A 157 -47.20 23.83 35.48
N HIS A 158 -46.61 23.52 34.33
CA HIS A 158 -47.19 23.88 33.03
C HIS A 158 -47.33 22.73 32.03
N LEU A 159 -46.57 21.65 32.17
CA LEU A 159 -46.71 20.47 31.31
C LEU A 159 -47.42 19.31 32.02
N CYS A 160 -47.72 19.46 33.32
CA CYS A 160 -48.24 18.39 34.18
C CYS A 160 -47.37 17.12 34.12
N ILE A 161 -46.07 17.28 33.90
CA ILE A 161 -45.12 16.16 33.88
C ILE A 161 -44.49 16.10 35.26
N GLU A 162 -44.91 15.12 36.05
CA GLU A 162 -44.29 14.82 37.34
C GLU A 162 -43.02 13.99 37.11
N PHE A 163 -41.87 14.57 37.44
CA PHE A 163 -40.61 13.84 37.49
C PHE A 163 -40.39 13.29 38.88
N SER A 164 -40.17 11.97 38.97
CA SER A 164 -39.71 11.32 40.19
C SER A 164 -38.39 10.59 39.88
N PRO A 165 -37.23 11.08 40.35
CA PRO A 165 -37.00 12.34 41.09
C PRO A 165 -37.06 13.60 40.21
N PRO A 166 -37.13 14.81 40.82
CA PRO A 166 -37.13 16.08 40.09
C PRO A 166 -35.95 16.23 39.11
N PRO A 167 -36.12 16.99 38.01
CA PRO A 167 -35.09 17.15 37.01
C PRO A 167 -33.92 17.95 37.58
N GLU A 168 -32.75 17.30 37.73
CA GLU A 168 -31.52 17.98 38.15
C GLU A 168 -30.76 18.51 36.93
N PHE A 169 -30.43 19.81 36.98
CA PHE A 169 -29.67 20.49 35.93
C PHE A 169 -28.20 20.63 36.32
N GLN A 170 -27.32 19.96 35.59
CA GLN A 170 -25.87 20.09 35.80
C GLN A 170 -25.39 21.51 35.49
N ARG A 171 -25.79 22.04 34.34
CA ARG A 171 -25.44 23.40 33.87
C ARG A 171 -26.67 24.06 33.30
N VAL A 172 -26.84 25.34 33.59
CA VAL A 172 -27.90 26.19 33.03
C VAL A 172 -27.26 27.53 32.68
N HIS A 173 -27.36 27.94 31.43
CA HIS A 173 -26.84 29.23 30.99
C HIS A 173 -27.63 29.76 29.80
N ARG A 174 -27.59 31.09 29.64
CA ARG A 174 -28.18 31.76 28.49
C ARG A 174 -27.25 31.66 27.29
N ILE A 175 -27.78 31.38 26.11
CA ILE A 175 -27.03 31.31 24.86
C ILE A 175 -27.46 32.47 23.94
N GLY A 176 -26.47 33.22 23.43
CA GLY A 176 -26.69 34.30 22.47
C GLY A 176 -26.52 35.71 23.07
N PRO A 177 -26.42 36.74 22.21
CA PRO A 177 -26.26 38.12 22.64
C PRO A 177 -27.52 38.61 23.37
N ARG A 178 -27.35 39.40 24.43
CA ARG A 178 -28.46 40.11 25.10
C ARG A 178 -29.02 41.18 24.17
N ILE A 179 -30.07 40.84 23.43
CA ILE A 179 -30.75 41.80 22.55
C ILE A 179 -31.87 42.46 23.37
N LYS A 180 -31.62 43.66 23.88
CA LYS A 180 -32.58 44.44 24.71
C LYS A 180 -33.99 44.61 24.08
N ARG A 181 -34.12 44.45 22.76
CA ARG A 181 -35.38 44.60 22.00
C ARG A 181 -36.19 43.32 21.89
N LEU A 182 -35.57 42.15 22.08
CA LEU A 182 -36.22 40.85 22.06
C LEU A 182 -36.00 40.27 23.43
N GLN A 183 -36.97 40.41 24.33
CA GLN A 183 -36.93 39.83 25.68
C GLN A 183 -37.01 38.28 25.64
N ILE A 184 -36.42 37.62 24.66
CA ILE A 184 -36.55 36.19 24.41
C ILE A 184 -35.21 35.54 24.76
N ASN A 185 -35.17 34.86 25.90
CA ASN A 185 -34.01 34.07 26.29
C ASN A 185 -33.95 32.76 25.52
N HIS A 186 -32.72 32.34 25.24
CA HIS A 186 -32.39 30.94 24.96
C HIS A 186 -31.68 30.39 26.19
N VAL A 187 -32.29 29.45 26.90
CA VAL A 187 -31.64 28.79 28.04
C VAL A 187 -31.26 27.38 27.62
N SER A 188 -29.97 27.08 27.67
CA SER A 188 -29.48 25.71 27.46
C SER A 188 -29.16 25.09 28.80
N CYS A 189 -29.59 23.85 28.96
CA CYS A 189 -29.35 23.10 30.17
C CYS A 189 -28.94 21.67 29.89
N ALA A 190 -28.06 21.14 30.73
CA ALA A 190 -27.66 19.74 30.70
C ALA A 190 -28.51 18.95 31.72
N MET A 191 -29.33 18.00 31.25
CA MET A 191 -30.20 17.15 32.06
C MET A 191 -29.70 15.70 32.09
N ASN A 192 -30.06 14.96 33.14
CA ASN A 192 -29.78 13.52 33.23
C ASN A 192 -30.66 12.72 32.24
N LYS A 193 -30.10 11.68 31.59
CA LYS A 193 -30.75 10.89 30.52
C LYS A 193 -32.19 10.40 30.80
N PRO A 194 -32.54 9.83 31.97
CA PRO A 194 -33.88 9.30 32.20
C PRO A 194 -34.96 10.39 32.21
N VAL A 195 -34.63 11.57 32.73
CA VAL A 195 -35.51 12.75 32.78
C VAL A 195 -35.73 13.35 31.40
N ARG A 196 -34.71 13.30 30.53
CA ARG A 196 -34.86 13.76 29.15
C ARG A 196 -35.80 12.88 28.35
N LEU A 197 -35.71 11.55 28.47
CA LEU A 197 -36.55 10.63 27.70
C LEU A 197 -38.05 10.78 28.04
N SER A 198 -38.39 11.12 29.28
CA SER A 198 -39.77 11.45 29.69
C SER A 198 -40.24 12.83 29.22
N LEU A 199 -39.31 13.74 28.94
CA LEU A 199 -39.55 15.06 28.36
C LEU A 199 -39.58 15.08 26.82
N GLN A 200 -39.12 14.01 26.16
CA GLN A 200 -39.12 13.96 24.70
C GLN A 200 -40.57 13.93 24.18
N PRO A 201 -40.95 14.87 23.28
CA PRO A 201 -42.25 14.83 22.66
C PRO A 201 -42.46 13.50 21.92
N LYS A 202 -43.53 12.76 22.24
CA LYS A 202 -43.90 11.53 21.50
C LYS A 202 -44.26 11.81 20.03
N ARG A 203 -44.44 13.09 19.66
CA ARG A 203 -44.60 13.59 18.28
C ARG A 203 -43.80 14.87 18.10
N LYS A 204 -43.27 15.08 16.90
CA LYS A 204 -42.37 16.17 16.46
C LYS A 204 -43.06 17.54 16.41
N ASP A 205 -43.88 17.85 17.41
CA ASP A 205 -44.75 19.01 17.40
C ASP A 205 -44.20 20.09 18.33
N ARG A 206 -44.06 21.28 17.75
CA ARG A 206 -43.63 22.51 18.38
C ARG A 206 -44.70 22.92 19.39
N TYR A 207 -44.39 22.91 20.68
CA TYR A 207 -45.28 23.49 21.69
C TYR A 207 -45.12 25.01 21.66
N HIS A 208 -46.22 25.72 21.39
CA HIS A 208 -46.32 27.17 21.53
C HIS A 208 -46.98 27.46 22.87
N TRP A 209 -46.36 28.29 23.71
CA TRP A 209 -46.88 28.68 25.03
C TRP A 209 -46.80 30.21 25.16
N MET A 210 -47.89 30.98 25.19
CA MET A 210 -47.82 32.43 25.49
C MET A 210 -46.68 33.20 24.76
N ASP A 211 -46.52 33.00 23.44
CA ASP A 211 -45.41 33.51 22.59
C ASP A 211 -44.01 32.85 22.80
N ILE A 212 -43.94 31.83 23.64
CA ILE A 212 -42.76 31.08 24.06
C ILE A 212 -42.72 29.76 23.31
N LYS A 213 -41.74 29.63 22.42
CA LYS A 213 -41.63 28.49 21.51
C LYS A 213 -40.72 27.43 22.11
N LEU A 214 -41.26 26.30 22.56
CA LEU A 214 -40.41 25.19 23.01
C LEU A 214 -39.94 24.39 21.79
N GLU A 215 -38.72 24.69 21.31
CA GLU A 215 -38.07 23.91 20.26
C GLU A 215 -37.06 22.92 20.83
N TRP A 216 -37.41 21.65 20.76
CA TRP A 216 -36.48 20.54 20.96
C TRP A 216 -35.60 20.38 19.72
N ARG A 217 -34.52 21.17 19.62
CA ARG A 217 -33.51 20.95 18.58
C ARG A 217 -32.39 20.08 19.09
N GLN A 218 -32.32 18.87 18.56
CA GLN A 218 -31.04 18.18 18.38
C GLN A 218 -30.19 19.13 17.52
N THR A 219 -29.13 19.71 18.08
CA THR A 219 -28.28 20.64 17.34
C THR A 219 -27.56 19.87 16.23
N SER A 220 -28.18 19.75 15.06
CA SER A 220 -27.50 19.40 13.82
C SER A 220 -26.85 20.67 13.29
N ARG A 221 -25.59 20.90 13.66
CA ARG A 221 -24.70 21.64 12.76
C ARG A 221 -24.19 20.60 11.76
N GLY A 222 -24.50 20.83 10.49
CA GLY A 222 -23.76 20.23 9.39
C GLY A 222 -22.34 20.76 9.35
#